data_AF-A0A3D1R3R3-F1
#
_entry.id   AF-A0A3D1R3R3-F1
#
_cell.length_a   1.000
_cell.length_b   1.000
_cell.length_c   1.000
_cell.angle_alpha   90.00
_cell.angle_beta   90.00
_cell.angle_gamma   90.00
#
_symmetry.space_group_name_H-M   'P 1'
#
loop_
_entity.id
_entity.type
_entity.pdbx_description
1 polymer ?
#
loop_
_entity_poly.entity_id
_entity_poly.type
_entity_poly.pdbx_seq_one_letter_code
_entity_poly.pdbx_strand_id
1 'polypeptide(L)' 'GGFVIKSLCGSAADDAWAVGSESGEGVVFHWDGAAWSRFGASLPTRLSGCWASAAGEVWLSGEGGVLLRRVTQ' A
#
# COMPACT_ATOMS: atom_id res chain seq x y z
N GLY A 1 8.67 -12.22 14.16
CA GLY A 1 7.43 -11.70 13.55
C GLY A 1 7.62 -11.71 12.06
N GLY A 2 6.69 -12.30 11.30
CA GLY A 2 6.80 -12.38 9.84
C GLY A 2 6.18 -11.17 9.18
N PHE A 3 6.80 -10.73 8.10
CA PHE A 3 6.24 -9.77 7.17
C PHE A 3 5.26 -10.48 6.23
N VAL A 4 4.06 -9.92 6.02
CA VAL A 4 3.07 -10.51 5.12
C VAL A 4 2.53 -9.44 4.19
N ILE A 5 2.71 -9.62 2.88
CA ILE A 5 1.98 -8.87 1.86
C ILE A 5 0.62 -9.51 1.63
N LYS A 6 -0.42 -8.68 1.54
CA LYS A 6 -1.81 -9.10 1.38
C LYS A 6 -2.40 -8.69 0.03
N SER A 7 -2.01 -7.54 -0.48
CA SER A 7 -2.53 -7.02 -1.75
C SER A 7 -1.48 -6.12 -2.41
N LEU A 8 -1.57 -6.02 -3.74
CA LEU A 8 -0.77 -5.12 -4.56
C LEU A 8 -1.63 -4.52 -5.68
N CYS A 9 -1.32 -3.30 -6.09
CA CYS A 9 -1.96 -2.60 -7.18
C CYS A 9 -0.94 -1.67 -7.86
N GLY A 10 -1.19 -1.26 -9.10
CA GLY A 10 -0.29 -0.35 -9.81
C GLY A 10 -0.98 0.35 -10.96
N SER A 11 -0.48 1.53 -11.31
CA SER A 11 -1.01 2.39 -12.37
C SER A 11 -0.03 2.52 -13.54
N ALA A 12 1.28 2.34 -13.30
CA ALA A 12 2.35 2.46 -14.29
C ALA A 12 3.56 1.56 -13.94
N ALA A 13 4.55 1.51 -14.84
CA ALA A 13 5.77 0.73 -14.63
C ALA A 13 6.62 1.22 -13.45
N ASP A 14 6.43 2.47 -13.06
CA ASP A 14 7.10 3.21 -11.99
C ASP A 14 6.15 3.62 -10.86
N ASP A 15 4.94 3.07 -10.83
CA ASP A 15 3.97 3.33 -9.77
C ASP A 15 3.17 2.07 -9.43
N ALA A 16 3.69 1.32 -8.46
CA ALA A 16 3.01 0.19 -7.85
C ALA A 16 3.10 0.23 -6.32
N TRP A 17 2.09 -0.33 -5.68
CA TRP A 17 1.84 -0.29 -4.25
C TRP A 17 1.62 -1.69 -3.72
N ALA A 18 2.20 -1.98 -2.56
CA ALA A 18 1.97 -3.23 -1.85
C ALA A 18 1.59 -2.92 -0.41
N VAL A 19 0.61 -3.66 0.10
CA VAL A 19 0.12 -3.49 1.47
C VAL A 19 0.05 -4.82 2.20
N GLY A 20 0.15 -4.74 3.51
CA GLY A 20 0.04 -5.92 4.34
C GLY A 20 0.21 -5.61 5.81
N SER A 21 0.92 -6.50 6.52
CA SER A 21 1.19 -6.32 7.93
C SER A 21 2.55 -6.85 8.38
N GLU A 22 3.10 -6.18 9.39
CA GLU A 22 4.30 -6.58 10.12
C GLU A 22 4.01 -6.49 11.61
N SER A 23 4.20 -7.58 12.35
CA SER A 23 3.94 -7.63 13.81
C SER A 23 2.54 -7.15 14.23
N GLY A 24 1.55 -7.24 13.34
CA GLY A 24 0.17 -6.81 13.57
C GLY A 24 -0.14 -5.39 13.11
N GLU A 25 0.87 -4.60 12.74
CA GLU A 25 0.72 -3.26 12.22
C GLU A 25 0.63 -3.28 10.69
N GLY A 26 -0.11 -2.34 10.11
CA GLY A 26 -0.23 -2.16 8.67
C GLY A 26 1.02 -1.55 8.08
N VAL A 27 1.42 -2.05 6.92
CA VAL A 27 2.61 -1.58 6.20
C VAL A 27 2.28 -1.31 4.75
N VAL A 28 2.91 -0.28 4.19
CA VAL A 28 2.76 0.15 2.80
C VAL A 28 4.14 0.23 2.17
N PHE A 29 4.26 -0.27 0.94
CA PHE A 29 5.45 -0.14 0.11
C PHE A 29 5.08 0.48 -1.22
N HIS A 30 5.97 1.30 -1.74
CA HIS A 30 5.87 1.91 -3.06
C HIS A 30 7.05 1.46 -3.92
N TRP A 31 6.74 1.13 -5.17
CA TRP A 31 7.69 0.85 -6.24
C TRP A 31 7.79 2.09 -7.11
N ASP A 32 9.02 2.57 -7.29
CA ASP A 32 9.33 3.79 -8.04
C ASP A 32 9.88 3.52 -9.45
N GLY A 33 9.81 2.27 -9.94
CA GLY A 33 10.42 1.87 -11.22
C GLY A 33 11.79 1.21 -11.08
N ALA A 34 12.44 1.34 -9.92
CA ALA A 34 13.76 0.78 -9.66
C ALA A 34 13.83 -0.04 -8.37
N ALA A 35 13.14 0.38 -7.31
CA ALA A 35 13.17 -0.27 -6.01
C ALA A 35 11.84 -0.16 -5.26
N TRP A 36 11.59 -1.15 -4.40
CA TRP A 36 10.55 -1.06 -3.37
C TRP A 36 11.09 -0.33 -2.16
N SER A 37 10.34 0.63 -1.63
CA SER A 37 10.64 1.32 -0.39
C SER A 37 9.40 1.39 0.51
N ARG A 38 9.62 1.38 1.84
CA ARG A 38 8.52 1.54 2.81
C ARG A 38 7.98 2.97 2.68
N PHE A 39 6.68 3.09 2.49
CA PHE A 39 6.01 4.38 2.35
C PHE A 39 5.32 4.77 3.66
N GLY A 40 5.82 5.81 4.30
CA GLY A 40 5.26 6.32 5.56
C GLY A 40 5.50 5.42 6.78
N ALA A 41 4.79 5.74 7.87
CA ALA A 41 4.86 5.00 9.12
C ALA A 41 3.94 3.76 9.11
N SER A 42 4.19 2.82 10.03
CA SER A 42 3.25 1.74 10.30
C SER A 42 1.88 2.28 10.70
N LEU A 43 0.82 1.56 10.35
CA LEU A 43 -0.54 1.87 10.75
C LEU A 43 -0.98 0.95 11.89
N PRO A 44 -1.84 1.40 12.81
CA PRO A 44 -2.31 0.60 13.94
C PRO A 44 -3.29 -0.53 13.54
N THR A 45 -3.48 -0.75 12.24
CA THR A 45 -4.39 -1.76 11.69
C THR A 45 -3.76 -2.43 10.48
N ARG A 46 -4.10 -3.70 10.23
CA ARG A 46 -3.60 -4.46 9.09
C ARG A 46 -4.26 -3.96 7.81
N LEU A 47 -3.46 -3.81 6.75
CA LEU A 47 -3.98 -3.52 5.43
C LEU A 47 -4.18 -4.80 4.62
N SER A 48 -5.23 -4.82 3.82
CA SER A 48 -5.67 -6.01 3.09
C SER A 48 -6.14 -5.72 1.66
N GLY A 49 -6.39 -4.47 1.29
CA GLY A 49 -6.82 -4.09 -0.06
C GLY A 49 -5.97 -2.98 -0.66
N CYS A 50 -5.78 -3.05 -1.97
CA CYS A 50 -5.09 -2.07 -2.79
C CYS A 50 -5.86 -1.93 -4.11
N TRP A 51 -6.15 -0.70 -4.53
CA TRP A 51 -6.67 -0.41 -5.85
C TRP A 51 -5.98 0.84 -6.39
N ALA A 52 -5.66 0.84 -7.69
CA ALA A 52 -5.05 1.96 -8.38
C ALA A 52 -5.84 2.29 -9.65
N SER A 53 -6.03 3.57 -9.92
CA SER A 53 -6.60 4.07 -11.17
C SER A 53 -5.53 4.32 -12.21
N ALA A 54 -5.90 4.33 -13.49
CA ALA A 54 -4.98 4.73 -14.57
C ALA A 54 -4.51 6.19 -14.47
N ALA A 55 -5.15 7.01 -13.63
CA ALA A 55 -4.78 8.41 -13.40
C ALA A 55 -3.81 8.58 -12.20
N GLY A 56 -3.28 7.49 -11.63
CA GLY A 56 -2.33 7.54 -10.50
C GLY A 56 -2.99 7.69 -9.12
N GLU A 57 -4.33 7.63 -9.06
CA GLU A 57 -5.03 7.61 -7.78
C GLU A 57 -4.93 6.21 -7.15
N VAL A 58 -4.54 6.15 -5.88
CA VAL A 58 -4.38 4.87 -5.16
C VAL A 58 -5.21 4.87 -3.88
N TRP A 59 -5.94 3.79 -3.67
CA TRP A 59 -6.75 3.53 -2.50
C TRP A 59 -6.27 2.26 -1.80
N LEU A 60 -6.00 2.38 -0.51
CA LEU A 60 -5.59 1.26 0.34
C LEU A 60 -6.64 1.06 1.42
N SER A 61 -6.99 -0.20 1.71
CA SER A 61 -7.98 -0.54 2.74
C SER A 61 -7.47 -1.58 3.71
N GLY A 62 -8.05 -1.58 4.92
CA GLY A 62 -7.63 -2.47 6.00
C GLY A 62 -8.73 -2.77 7.02
N GLU A 63 -8.36 -3.48 8.08
CA GLU A 63 -9.25 -3.82 9.18
C GLU A 63 -9.82 -2.56 9.84
N GLY A 64 -11.06 -2.66 10.35
CA GLY A 64 -11.76 -1.53 10.98
C GLY A 64 -12.32 -0.49 9.99
N GLY A 65 -12.31 -0.78 8.68
CA GLY A 65 -12.81 0.14 7.66
C GLY A 65 -11.86 1.28 7.32
N VAL A 66 -10.57 1.14 7.63
CA VAL A 66 -9.55 2.12 7.27
C VAL A 66 -9.44 2.23 5.76
N LEU A 67 -9.43 3.49 5.29
CA LEU A 67 -9.19 3.87 3.91
C LEU A 67 -8.10 4.94 3.87
N LEU A 68 -7.06 4.67 3.09
CA LEU A 68 -6.05 5.66 2.72
C LEU A 68 -6.20 5.98 1.24
N ARG A 69 -6.04 7.25 0.90
CA ARG A 69 -6.08 7.74 -0.47
C ARG A 69 -4.82 8.51 -0.77
N ARG A 70 -4.16 8.17 -1.88
CA ARG A 70 -3.11 8.98 -2.49
C ARG A 70 -3.62 9.51 -3.83
N VAL A 71 -3.44 10.81 -4.05
CA VAL A 71 -3.69 11.46 -5.33
C VAL A 71 -2.37 12.09 -5.76
N THR A 72 -1.82 11.67 -6.90
CA THR A 72 -0.75 12.40 -7.57
C THR A 72 -1.35 13.61 -8.28
N GLN A 73 -0.84 14.82 -8.00
CA GLN A 73 -1.12 16.02 -8.78
C GLN A 73 -0.28 16.04 -10.05
#